data_AF-A0A970DZP2-F1
#
_entry.id   AF-A0A970DZP2-F1
#
_cell.length_a   1.000
_cell.length_b   1.000
_cell.length_c   1.000
_cell.angle_alpha   90.00
_cell.angle_beta   90.00
_cell.angle_gamma   90.00
#
_symmetry.space_group_name_H-M   'P 1'
#
loop_
_entity.id
_entity.type
_entity.pdbx_description
1 polymer ?
#
loop_
_entity_poly.entity_id
_entity_poly.type
_entity_poly.pdbx_seq_one_letter_code
_entity_poly.pdbx_strand_id
1 'polypeptide(L)' 'MEPQDIIWRILRHLDDFQNILEESVQDLHPKKHADLISSIHECEQLTRTMLNIMNRTAKRY' A
#
# COMPACT_ATOMS: atom_id res chain seq x y z
N MET A 1 11.30 21.59 -4.71
CA MET A 1 10.81 20.22 -4.51
C MET A 1 11.05 19.53 -5.82
N GLU A 2 12.05 18.66 -5.84
CA GLU A 2 12.47 17.94 -7.03
C GLU A 2 11.51 16.76 -7.31
N PRO A 3 11.45 16.25 -8.55
CA PRO A 3 10.66 15.06 -8.87
C PRO A 3 10.96 13.87 -7.93
N GLN A 4 12.21 13.68 -7.51
CA GLN A 4 12.60 12.63 -6.57
C GLN A 4 11.97 12.84 -5.19
N ASP A 5 11.83 14.08 -4.71
CA ASP A 5 11.16 14.37 -3.43
C ASP A 5 9.69 13.96 -3.48
N ILE A 6 9.02 14.23 -4.62
CA ILE A 6 7.61 13.87 -4.83
C ILE A 6 7.47 12.34 -4.86
N ILE A 7 8.33 11.65 -5.62
CA ILE A 7 8.32 10.19 -5.74
C ILE A 7 8.57 9.55 -4.37
N TRP A 8 9.58 10.04 -3.63
CA TRP A 8 9.89 9.55 -2.30
C TRP A 8 8.71 9.72 -1.34
N ARG A 9 8.06 10.90 -1.35
CA ARG A 9 6.88 11.15 -0.52
C ARG A 9 5.75 10.18 -0.83
N ILE A 10 5.48 9.93 -2.12
CA ILE A 10 4.44 8.97 -2.52
C ILE A 10 4.80 7.56 -2.07
N LEU A 11 6.03 7.10 -2.33
CA LEU A 11 6.49 5.77 -1.92
C LEU A 11 6.36 5.58 -0.41
N ARG A 12 6.78 6.56 0.39
CA ARG A 12 6.64 6.53 1.84
C ARG A 12 5.19 6.35 2.28
N HIS A 13 4.26 7.11 1.72
CA HIS A 13 2.84 6.98 2.08
C HIS A 13 2.23 5.65 1.63
N LEU A 14 2.69 5.08 0.51
CA LEU A 14 2.24 3.77 0.07
C LEU A 14 2.77 2.67 1.00
N ASP A 15 4.01 2.76 1.46
CA ASP A 15 4.57 1.83 2.46
C ASP A 15 3.84 1.96 3.80
N ASP A 16 3.59 3.18 4.28
CA ASP A 16 2.82 3.41 5.50
C ASP A 16 1.40 2.81 5.37
N PHE A 17 0.74 3.01 4.22
CA PHE A 17 -0.58 2.45 3.97
C PHE A 17 -0.58 0.93 3.88
N GLN A 18 0.45 0.34 3.27
CA GLN A 18 0.64 -1.11 3.24
C GLN A 18 0.70 -1.71 4.66
N ASN A 19 1.43 -1.07 5.57
CA ASN A 19 1.50 -1.49 6.97
C ASN A 19 0.14 -1.36 7.67
N ILE A 20 -0.58 -0.26 7.46
CA ILE A 20 -1.92 -0.05 8.03
C ILE A 20 -2.88 -1.16 7.59
N LEU A 21 -2.85 -1.56 6.31
CA LEU A 21 -3.70 -2.64 5.80
C LEU A 21 -3.36 -3.98 6.46
N GLU A 22 -2.08 -4.31 6.61
CA GLU A 22 -1.63 -5.54 7.25
C GLU A 22 -2.02 -5.59 8.73
N GLU A 23 -1.76 -4.52 9.48
CA GLU A 23 -2.16 -4.38 10.89
C GLU A 23 -3.68 -4.47 11.07
N SER A 24 -4.45 -3.83 10.18
CA SER A 24 -5.92 -3.85 10.24
C SER A 24 -6.49 -5.26 10.10
N VAL A 25 -5.86 -6.15 9.32
CA VAL A 25 -6.30 -7.56 9.24
C VAL A 25 -6.08 -8.30 10.56
N GLN A 26 -4.98 -8.00 11.27
CA GLN A 26 -4.65 -8.67 12.54
C GLN A 26 -5.68 -8.39 13.64
N ASP A 27 -6.32 -7.22 13.61
CA ASP A 27 -7.35 -6.82 14.58
C ASP A 27 -8.75 -7.39 14.26
N LEU A 28 -8.93 -8.10 13.14
CA LEU A 28 -10.23 -8.59 12.69
C LEU A 28 -10.43 -10.08 13.02
N HIS A 29 -11.64 -10.40 13.50
CA HIS A 29 -12.04 -11.80 13.69
C HIS A 29 -12.24 -12.50 12.33
N PRO A 30 -11.49 -13.56 12.01
CA PRO A 30 -11.36 -14.10 10.65
C PRO A 30 -12.67 -14.63 10.07
N LYS A 31 -13.55 -15.21 10.90
CA LYS A 31 -14.84 -15.74 10.43
C LYS A 31 -15.99 -14.73 10.43
N LYS A 32 -15.87 -13.65 11.22
CA LYS A 32 -16.96 -12.67 11.39
C LYS A 32 -16.84 -11.54 10.39
N HIS A 33 -15.61 -11.24 9.97
CA HIS A 33 -15.30 -10.10 9.10
C HIS A 33 -14.65 -10.57 7.79
N ALA A 34 -14.99 -11.76 7.30
CA ALA A 34 -14.35 -12.38 6.14
C ALA A 34 -14.41 -11.49 4.89
N ASP A 35 -15.56 -10.87 4.61
CA ASP A 35 -15.72 -9.97 3.46
C ASP A 35 -14.81 -8.73 3.56
N LEU A 36 -14.73 -8.12 4.75
CA LEU A 36 -13.85 -6.98 5.00
C LEU A 36 -12.37 -7.36 4.85
N ILE A 37 -11.97 -8.51 5.39
CA ILE A 37 -10.60 -9.03 5.23
C ILE A 37 -10.28 -9.23 3.75
N SER A 38 -11.22 -9.79 2.97
CA SER A 38 -11.05 -9.95 1.52
C SER A 38 -10.83 -8.59 0.83
N SER A 39 -11.66 -7.59 1.14
CA SER A 39 -11.50 -6.24 0.59
C SER A 39 -10.17 -5.59 0.99
N ILE A 40 -9.70 -5.79 2.23
CA ILE A 40 -8.40 -5.27 2.68
C ILE A 40 -7.25 -5.91 1.88
N HIS A 41 -7.31 -7.22 1.63
CA HIS A 41 -6.30 -7.89 0.79
C HIS A 41 -6.32 -7.41 -0.67
N GLU A 42 -7.49 -7.09 -1.23
CA GLU A 42 -7.56 -6.47 -2.57
C GLU A 42 -6.88 -5.08 -2.57
N CYS A 43 -7.12 -4.26 -1.55
CA CYS A 43 -6.43 -2.98 -1.38
C CYS A 43 -4.91 -3.16 -1.22
N GLU A 44 -4.47 -4.21 -0.54
CA GLU A 44 -3.06 -4.57 -0.38
C GLU A 44 -2.41 -4.85 -1.75
N GLN A 45 -3.07 -5.63 -2.59
CA GLN A 45 -2.58 -5.94 -3.94
C GLN A 45 -2.51 -4.69 -4.84
N LEU A 46 -3.50 -3.80 -4.75
CA LEU A 46 -3.48 -2.53 -5.47
C LEU A 46 -2.34 -1.62 -4.98
N THR A 47 -2.10 -1.57 -3.67
CA THR A 47 -1.00 -0.80 -3.08
C THR A 47 0.37 -1.28 -3.56
N ARG A 48 0.58 -2.61 -3.60
CA ARG A 48 1.78 -3.21 -4.20
C ARG A 48 1.94 -2.85 -5.69
N THR A 49 0.85 -2.79 -6.43
CA THR A 49 0.88 -2.37 -7.84
C THR A 49 1.29 -0.91 -7.97
N MET A 50 0.76 -0.03 -7.12
CA MET A 50 1.16 1.39 -7.07
C MET A 50 2.65 1.55 -6.70
N LEU A 51 3.14 0.81 -5.70
CA LEU A 51 4.56 0.77 -5.32
C LEU A 51 5.44 0.37 -6.52
N ASN A 52 5.07 -0.67 -7.25
CA ASN A 52 5.80 -1.12 -8.43
C ASN A 52 5.83 -0.05 -9.53
N ILE A 53 4.71 0.65 -9.77
CA ILE A 53 4.67 1.75 -10.74
C ILE A 53 5.62 2.87 -10.31
N MET A 54 5.55 3.30 -9.05
CA MET A 54 6.35 4.41 -8.53
C MET A 54 7.84 4.07 -8.51
N ASN A 55 8.22 2.86 -8.12
CA ASN A 55 9.60 2.38 -8.16
C ASN A 55 10.16 2.33 -9.59
N ARG A 56 9.34 1.99 -10.61
CA ARG A 56 9.76 2.08 -12.01
C ARG A 56 9.96 3.51 -12.46
N THR A 57 9.08 4.43 -12.03
CA THR A 57 9.22 5.86 -12.32
C THR A 57 10.44 6.45 -11.64
N ALA A 58 10.74 6.07 -10.40
CA ALA A 58 11.92 6.48 -9.64
C ALA A 58 13.24 6.15 -10.36
N LYS A 59 13.28 5.11 -11.20
CA LYS A 59 14.50 4.81 -11.98
C LYS A 59 14.75 5.79 -13.13
N ARG A 60 13.78 6.64 -13.47
CA ARG A 60 13.84 7.61 -14.57
C ARG A 60 14.08 9.05 -14.11
N TYR A 61 13.97 9.29 -12.81
CA TYR A 61 14.19 10.58 -12.16
C TYR A 61 15.18 10.35 -11.03
#